data_AF-A0A1V4XXK2-F1
#
_entry.id   AF-A0A1V4XXK2-F1
#
_cell.length_a   1.000
_cell.length_b   1.000
_cell.length_c   1.000
_cell.angle_alpha   90.00
_cell.angle_beta   90.00
_cell.angle_gamma   90.00
#
_symmetry.space_group_name_H-M   'P 1'
#
loop_
_entity.id
_entity.type
_entity.pdbx_description
1 polymer ?
#
loop_
_entity_poly.entity_id
_entity_poly.type
_entity_poly.pdbx_seq_one_letter_code
_entity_poly.pdbx_strand_id
1 'polypeptide(L)'
;MNKGSKSLKKTEKKQQKASNTSTVTATPPIRDIHLKHPEDCRRLLSSTINQLRQGKITESTAKTLAYLIQTMLSCLEQIDLERRLAALESKAQQQR
;
A
#
# COMPACT_ATOMS: atom_id res chain seq x y z
N MET A 1 61.73 31.15 -1.94
CA MET A 1 60.34 31.11 -2.46
C MET A 1 60.46 31.06 -3.98
N ASN A 2 60.00 30.11 -4.77
CA ASN A 2 58.87 29.19 -4.70
C ASN A 2 59.25 27.85 -5.38
N LYS A 3 58.50 26.82 -5.01
CA LYS A 3 58.66 25.37 -5.23
C LYS A 3 58.74 25.04 -6.75
N GLY A 4 59.60 24.14 -7.25
CA GLY A 4 59.75 22.73 -6.89
C GLY A 4 58.52 21.96 -7.39
N SER A 5 58.56 20.86 -8.14
CA SER A 5 59.60 19.97 -8.62
C SER A 5 58.85 18.83 -9.35
N LYS A 6 59.44 18.27 -10.42
CA LYS A 6 59.35 16.85 -10.84
C LYS A 6 57.98 16.39 -11.39
N SER A 7 57.81 16.09 -12.68
CA SER A 7 58.47 15.04 -13.49
C SER A 7 58.35 13.64 -12.89
N LEU A 8 57.94 12.70 -13.76
CA LEU A 8 58.21 11.26 -13.80
C LEU A 8 57.03 10.26 -13.56
N LYS A 9 56.80 9.50 -14.64
CA LYS A 9 56.73 8.01 -14.71
C LYS A 9 55.41 7.29 -14.41
N LYS A 10 54.72 6.95 -15.52
CA LYS A 10 54.45 5.59 -16.07
C LYS A 10 54.62 4.39 -15.12
N THR A 11 53.54 3.64 -14.88
CA THR A 11 53.50 2.18 -14.58
C THR A 11 52.03 1.69 -14.69
N GLU A 12 51.72 0.79 -15.64
CA GLU A 12 51.33 -0.63 -15.43
C GLU A 12 49.80 -0.84 -15.22
N LYS A 13 49.06 -1.48 -16.13
CA LYS A 13 48.94 -2.92 -16.48
C LYS A 13 47.70 -3.57 -15.80
N LYS A 14 46.66 -3.77 -16.61
CA LYS A 14 45.77 -4.96 -16.71
C LYS A 14 45.09 -5.47 -15.42
N GLN A 15 43.76 -5.35 -15.33
CA GLN A 15 42.86 -6.43 -14.88
C GLN A 15 41.38 -6.09 -15.14
N GLN A 16 40.73 -6.93 -15.95
CA GLN A 16 39.29 -7.07 -16.03
C GLN A 16 38.78 -7.63 -14.70
N LYS A 17 37.68 -7.12 -14.16
CA LYS A 17 36.79 -7.93 -13.31
C LYS A 17 35.34 -7.56 -13.50
N ALA A 18 34.56 -8.63 -13.57
CA ALA A 18 33.16 -8.74 -13.92
C ALA A 18 32.17 -7.90 -13.10
N SER A 19 30.99 -7.78 -13.71
CA SER A 19 29.65 -7.76 -13.10
C SER A 19 29.28 -6.58 -12.22
N ASN A 20 28.49 -5.67 -12.80
CA ASN A 20 27.32 -5.14 -12.10
C ASN A 20 26.14 -5.10 -13.08
N THR A 21 25.72 -6.28 -13.53
CA THR A 21 24.33 -6.46 -13.95
C THR A 21 23.53 -6.58 -12.66
N SER A 22 23.21 -5.45 -12.04
CA SER A 22 22.20 -5.39 -11.00
C SER A 22 20.87 -5.71 -11.68
N THR A 23 20.49 -6.99 -11.68
CA THR A 23 19.12 -7.39 -11.93
C THR A 23 18.27 -6.78 -10.82
N VAL A 24 17.76 -5.58 -11.08
CA VAL A 24 16.70 -4.97 -10.28
C VAL A 24 15.52 -5.92 -10.41
N THR A 25 15.35 -6.81 -9.43
CA THR A 25 14.14 -7.61 -9.28
C THR A 25 12.99 -6.63 -9.18
N ALA A 26 12.19 -6.54 -10.24
CA ALA A 26 11.08 -5.60 -10.33
C ALA A 26 10.06 -5.93 -9.22
N THR A 27 10.06 -5.14 -8.15
CA THR A 27 8.99 -5.17 -7.15
C THR A 27 7.69 -4.82 -7.89
N PRO A 28 6.64 -5.66 -7.80
CA PRO A 28 5.38 -5.36 -8.47
C PRO A 28 4.82 -4.04 -7.94
N PRO A 29 4.18 -3.22 -8.81
CA PRO A 29 3.64 -1.94 -8.41
C PRO A 29 2.57 -2.13 -7.33
N ILE A 30 2.69 -1.37 -6.23
CA ILE A 30 1.68 -1.30 -5.18
C ILE A 30 0.45 -0.61 -5.77
N ARG A 31 -0.69 -1.28 -5.76
CA ARG A 31 -1.97 -0.73 -6.24
C ARG A 31 -2.79 -0.24 -5.06
N ASP A 32 -3.37 0.95 -5.19
CA ASP A 32 -4.28 1.50 -4.19
C ASP A 32 -5.56 0.67 -4.09
N ILE A 33 -5.95 0.37 -2.86
CA ILE A 33 -7.16 -0.40 -2.56
C ILE A 33 -8.30 0.59 -2.29
N HIS A 34 -9.39 0.46 -3.05
CA HIS A 34 -10.60 1.26 -2.87
C HIS A 34 -11.70 0.37 -2.31
N LEU A 35 -12.23 0.72 -1.14
CA LEU A 35 -13.33 0.00 -0.49
C LEU A 35 -14.63 0.78 -0.72
N LYS A 36 -15.42 0.37 -1.71
CA LYS A 36 -16.66 1.06 -2.09
C LYS A 36 -17.90 0.39 -1.52
N HIS A 37 -17.80 -0.92 -1.27
CA HIS A 37 -18.89 -1.73 -0.78
C HIS A 37 -18.47 -2.52 0.47
N PRO A 38 -19.42 -2.86 1.35
CA PRO A 38 -19.16 -3.76 2.49
C PRO A 38 -18.44 -5.06 2.09
N GLU A 39 -18.73 -5.56 0.88
CA GLU A 39 -18.10 -6.75 0.33
C GLU A 39 -16.58 -6.57 0.10
N ASP A 40 -16.12 -5.37 -0.26
CA ASP A 40 -14.69 -5.07 -0.39
C ASP A 40 -13.99 -5.15 0.97
N CYS A 41 -14.63 -4.60 2.01
CA CYS A 41 -14.16 -4.70 3.39
C CYS A 41 -14.05 -6.16 3.84
N ARG A 42 -15.07 -6.98 3.54
CA ARG A 42 -15.07 -8.42 3.82
C ARG A 42 -13.91 -9.14 3.14
N ARG A 43 -13.67 -8.87 1.86
CA ARG A 43 -12.57 -9.47 1.08
C ARG A 43 -11.21 -9.07 1.63
N LEU A 44 -11.03 -7.79 1.96
CA LEU A 44 -9.78 -7.30 2.56
C LEU A 44 -9.53 -7.96 3.91
N LEU A 45 -10.55 -8.01 4.79
CA LEU A 45 -10.42 -8.63 6.11
C LEU A 45 -10.08 -10.12 6.01
N SER A 46 -10.69 -10.84 5.07
CA SER A 46 -10.37 -12.25 4.80
C SER A 46 -8.90 -12.43 4.39
N SER A 47 -8.38 -11.57 3.50
CA SER A 47 -6.97 -11.56 3.12
C SER A 47 -6.06 -11.28 4.33
N THR A 48 -6.38 -10.28 5.14
CA THR A 48 -5.63 -9.91 6.35
C THR A 48 -5.57 -11.07 7.36
N ILE A 49 -6.69 -11.77 7.59
CA ILE A 49 -6.73 -12.95 8.47
C ILE A 49 -5.78 -14.04 7.96
N ASN A 50 -5.81 -14.31 6.66
CA ASN A 50 -4.93 -15.32 6.06
C ASN A 50 -3.46 -14.90 6.15
N GLN A 51 -3.14 -13.63 5.93
CA GLN A 51 -1.77 -13.11 6.08
C GLN A 51 -1.27 -13.21 7.52
N LEU A 52 -2.12 -12.91 8.50
CA LEU A 52 -1.79 -13.04 9.93
C LEU A 52 -1.54 -14.51 10.30
N ARG A 53 -2.43 -15.42 9.89
CA ARG A 53 -2.27 -16.87 10.14
C ARG A 53 -1.01 -17.46 9.50
N GLN A 54 -0.57 -16.86 8.39
CA GLN A 54 0.67 -17.24 7.69
C GLN A 54 1.92 -16.56 8.26
N GLY A 55 1.78 -15.69 9.28
CA GLY A 55 2.91 -14.93 9.84
C GLY A 55 3.48 -13.87 8.89
N LYS A 56 2.75 -13.50 7.83
CA LYS A 56 3.20 -12.50 6.83
C LYS A 56 3.08 -11.06 7.31
N ILE A 57 2.19 -10.81 8.27
CA ILE A 57 1.98 -9.52 8.91
C ILE A 57 2.02 -9.69 10.42
N THR A 58 2.33 -8.62 11.15
CA THR A 58 2.31 -8.62 12.61
C THR A 58 0.88 -8.47 13.14
N GLU A 59 0.69 -8.88 14.40
CA GLU A 59 -0.57 -8.66 15.11
C GLU A 59 -0.94 -7.16 15.19
N SER A 60 0.06 -6.29 15.38
CA SER A 60 -0.16 -4.83 15.43
C SER A 60 -0.73 -4.30 14.11
N THR A 61 -0.15 -4.68 12.97
CA THR A 61 -0.67 -4.31 11.64
C THR A 61 -2.07 -4.87 11.41
N ALA A 62 -2.32 -6.12 11.80
CA ALA A 62 -3.64 -6.73 11.67
C ALA A 62 -4.71 -6.01 12.51
N LYS A 63 -4.38 -5.61 13.75
CA LYS A 63 -5.27 -4.83 14.62
C LYS A 63 -5.60 -3.47 14.02
N THR A 64 -4.60 -2.75 13.52
CA THR A 64 -4.81 -1.46 12.85
C THR A 64 -5.73 -1.62 11.63
N LEU A 65 -5.48 -2.63 10.78
CA LEU A 65 -6.34 -2.90 9.62
C LEU A 65 -7.77 -3.26 10.03
N ALA A 66 -7.95 -4.09 11.05
CA ALA A 66 -9.27 -4.46 11.54
C ALA A 66 -10.06 -3.23 12.01
N TYR A 67 -9.41 -2.32 12.75
CA TYR A 67 -10.02 -1.07 13.19
C TYR A 67 -10.44 -0.18 12.00
N LEU A 68 -9.54 0.04 11.04
CA LEU A 68 -9.85 0.87 9.87
C LEU A 68 -10.98 0.29 9.01
N ILE A 69 -11.00 -1.04 8.83
CA ILE A 69 -12.06 -1.74 8.10
C ILE A 69 -13.40 -1.59 8.84
N GLN A 70 -13.40 -1.70 10.17
CA GLN A 70 -14.60 -1.51 10.97
C GLN A 70 -15.17 -0.09 10.82
N THR A 71 -14.31 0.93 10.91
CA THR A 71 -14.73 2.33 10.70
C THR A 71 -15.30 2.54 9.29
N MET A 72 -14.62 2.01 8.27
CA MET A 72 -15.12 2.10 6.88
C MET A 72 -16.48 1.43 6.71
N LEU A 73 -16.68 0.24 7.31
CA LEU A 73 -17.95 -0.47 7.24
C LEU A 73 -19.08 0.35 7.85
N SER A 74 -18.86 0.95 9.02
CA SER A 74 -19.84 1.83 9.67
C SER A 74 -20.19 3.06 8.81
N CYS A 75 -19.21 3.67 8.14
CA CYS A 75 -19.48 4.77 7.20
C CYS A 75 -20.34 4.32 6.02
N LEU A 76 -20.03 3.16 5.42
CA LEU A 76 -20.79 2.62 4.28
C LEU A 76 -22.23 2.29 4.66
N GLU A 77 -22.44 1.70 5.84
CA GLU A 77 -23.77 1.40 6.38
C GLU A 77 -24.56 2.68 6.66
N GLN A 78 -23.93 3.70 7.25
CA GLN A 78 -24.59 4.98 7.52
C GLN A 78 -25.06 5.66 6.21
N ILE A 79 -24.22 5.68 5.17
CA ILE A 79 -24.58 6.26 3.87
C ILE A 79 -25.75 5.50 3.23
N ASP A 80 -25.78 4.17 3.32
CA ASP A 80 -26.90 3.38 2.79
C ASP A 80 -28.20 3.67 3.55
N LEU A 81 -28.13 3.75 4.88
CA LEU A 81 -29.28 4.08 5.72
C LEU A 81 -29.80 5.48 5.43
N GLU A 82 -28.94 6.50 5.34
CA GLU A 82 -29.32 7.87 4.98
C GLU A 82 -30.00 7.92 3.61
N ARG A 83 -29.47 7.20 2.62
CA ARG A 83 -30.07 7.10 1.27
C ARG A 83 -31.45 6.47 1.32
N ARG A 84 -31.60 5.38 2.07
CA ARG A 84 -32.89 4.68 2.21
C ARG A 84 -33.91 5.54 2.95
N LEU A 85 -33.49 6.26 3.97
CA LEU A 85 -34.33 7.19 4.72
C LEU A 85 -34.84 8.31 3.82
N ALA A 86 -33.94 8.98 3.07
CA ALA A 86 -34.32 10.04 2.13
C ALA A 86 -35.33 9.55 1.07
N ALA A 87 -35.17 8.32 0.58
CA ALA A 87 -36.11 7.72 -0.37
C ALA A 87 -37.51 7.47 0.25
N LEU A 88 -37.57 7.11 1.53
CA LEU A 88 -38.84 6.93 2.24
C LEU A 88 -39.50 8.28 2.55
N GLU A 89 -38.73 9.27 3.00
CA GLU A 89 -39.21 10.62 3.28
C GLU A 89 -39.81 11.28 2.02
N SER A 90 -39.16 11.12 0.87
CA SER A 90 -39.66 11.63 -0.41
C SER A 90 -41.01 10.99 -0.79
N LYS A 91 -41.17 9.68 -0.60
CA LYS A 91 -42.44 8.98 -0.86
C LYS A 91 -43.55 9.43 0.08
N ALA A 92 -43.23 9.64 1.36
CA ALA A 92 -44.19 10.12 2.34
C ALA A 92 -44.68 11.54 2.03
N GLN A 93 -43.80 12.42 1.53
CA GLN A 93 -44.18 13.77 1.12
C GLN A 93 -45.10 13.79 -0.10
N GLN A 94 -44.93 12.86 -1.05
CA GLN A 94 -45.78 12.76 -2.25
C GLN A 94 -47.20 12.25 -1.95
N GLN A 95 -47.42 11.61 -0.79
CA GLN A 95 -48.71 11.06 -0.38
C GLN A 95 -49.54 12.03 0.49
N ARG A 96 -49.01 13.23 0.77
CA ARG A 96 -49.70 14.33 1.45
C ARG A 96 -50.19 15.36 0.44
#